data_AF-A0ABD0C094-F1
#
_entry.id   AF-A0ABD0C094-F1
#
_cell.length_a   1.000
_cell.length_b   1.000
_cell.length_c   1.000
_cell.angle_alpha   90.00
_cell.angle_beta   90.00
_cell.angle_gamma   90.00
#
_symmetry.space_group_name_H-M   'P 1'
#
loop_
_entity.id
_entity.type
_entity.pdbx_description
1 polymer ?
#
loop_
_entity_poly.entity_id
_entity_poly.type
_entity_poly.pdbx_seq_one_letter_code
_entity_poly.pdbx_strand_id
1 'polypeptide(L)'
;MQPYKDEYWTVTASNLSQARTRLAQPDVTDQPKYDDQVVVDPSQKYQKWQGAGAAITDATASLIWKLPLERRKSLLHELFSPSEGNFSLIRVPMASCDFGSGEVSKTQFYSYDDVVCDHPDLQLKHFSIGEGLPGAENATKDMRYMVPVLQAIIKINPNVKILATPWSAPAWMKDSGKIENGGYFRKDICRQKLLTCYAQYFVKFLQTYQKLGIKISALCIQNGPNFKTPGPSMNWTMEERTSCLWLVLFKTRLISGF
;
A
#
# COMPACT_ATOMS: atom_id res chain seq x y z
N MET A 1 11.17 -7.70 35.53
CA MET A 1 11.01 -7.54 34.06
C MET A 1 12.06 -6.54 33.59
N GLN A 2 12.78 -6.80 32.49
CA GLN A 2 13.59 -5.71 31.91
C GLN A 2 12.64 -4.64 31.37
N PRO A 3 12.89 -3.35 31.66
CA PRO A 3 12.13 -2.27 31.04
C PRO A 3 12.23 -2.43 29.52
N TYR A 4 11.09 -2.31 28.83
CA TYR A 4 11.05 -2.40 27.38
C TYR A 4 11.99 -1.35 26.80
N LYS A 5 13.11 -1.79 26.22
CA LYS A 5 14.23 -0.95 25.79
C LYS A 5 13.82 0.14 24.79
N ASP A 6 12.69 -0.07 24.11
CA ASP A 6 12.17 0.76 23.03
C ASP A 6 10.74 1.28 23.35
N GLU A 7 10.42 1.53 24.62
CA GLU A 7 9.12 2.10 25.02
C GLU A 7 9.14 3.64 24.95
N TYR A 8 8.20 4.19 24.16
CA TYR A 8 8.08 5.62 23.91
C TYR A 8 6.65 6.10 24.21
N TRP A 9 6.52 6.97 25.20
CA TRP A 9 5.27 7.63 25.53
C TRP A 9 5.25 9.02 24.93
N THR A 10 4.16 9.39 24.26
CA THR A 10 4.00 10.75 23.75
C THR A 10 2.59 11.26 24.01
N VAL A 11 2.47 12.58 24.18
CA VAL A 11 1.18 13.27 24.20
C VAL A 11 1.03 14.14 22.96
N THR A 12 -0.20 14.20 22.44
CA THR A 12 -0.56 15.14 21.38
C THR A 12 -1.74 15.99 21.84
N ALA A 13 -1.55 17.31 21.89
CA ALA A 13 -2.65 18.24 22.18
C ALA A 13 -3.62 18.29 20.99
N SER A 14 -4.92 18.48 21.26
CA SER A 14 -5.96 18.53 20.23
C SER A 14 -5.76 19.65 19.19
N ASN A 15 -5.08 20.73 19.58
CA ASN A 15 -4.71 21.84 18.71
C ASN A 15 -3.32 21.68 18.06
N LEU A 16 -2.67 20.52 18.24
CA LEU A 16 -1.34 20.19 17.75
C LEU A 16 -0.20 21.13 18.23
N SER A 17 -0.46 22.02 19.19
CA SER A 17 0.57 22.89 19.77
C SER A 17 1.68 22.11 20.50
N GLN A 18 1.33 20.92 20.99
CA GLN A 18 2.26 19.91 21.49
C GLN A 18 2.06 18.66 20.64
N ALA A 19 2.81 18.53 19.55
CA ALA A 19 2.81 17.32 18.74
C ALA A 19 3.90 16.37 19.26
N ARG A 20 3.52 15.16 19.64
CA ARG A 20 4.45 14.07 20.02
C ARG A 20 5.48 14.45 21.09
N THR A 21 5.07 15.20 22.11
CA THR A 21 5.98 15.50 23.23
C THR A 21 6.26 14.24 24.01
N ARG A 22 7.54 13.87 24.16
CA ARG A 22 7.94 12.66 24.90
C ARG A 22 7.57 12.81 26.38
N LEU A 23 6.90 11.79 26.91
CA LEU A 23 6.63 11.64 28.33
C LEU A 23 7.65 10.68 28.95
N ALA A 24 7.86 10.82 30.26
CA ALA A 24 8.58 9.81 31.02
C ALA A 24 7.80 8.49 30.97
N GLN A 25 8.52 7.38 30.86
CA GLN A 25 7.94 6.06 31.02
C GLN A 25 7.40 5.93 32.45
N PRO A 26 6.17 5.42 32.65
CA PRO A 26 5.69 5.09 33.99
C PRO A 26 6.58 4.05 34.66
N ASP A 27 6.82 4.19 35.96
CA ASP A 27 7.56 3.18 36.72
C ASP A 27 6.76 1.87 36.80
N VAL A 28 7.40 0.75 36.47
CA VAL A 28 6.84 -0.58 36.71
C VAL A 28 6.91 -0.85 38.22
N THR A 29 5.75 -1.01 38.86
CA THR A 29 5.64 -1.32 40.29
C THR A 29 4.88 -2.63 40.50
N ASP A 30 5.39 -3.47 41.40
CA ASP A 30 4.70 -4.68 41.87
C ASP A 30 3.62 -4.36 42.92
N GLN A 31 3.46 -3.08 43.28
CA GLN A 31 2.40 -2.58 44.15
C GLN A 31 1.47 -1.67 43.36
N PRO A 32 0.32 -2.18 42.86
CA PRO A 32 -0.65 -1.36 42.15
C PRO A 32 -1.24 -0.33 43.11
N LYS A 33 -1.31 0.93 42.67
CA LYS A 33 -1.87 2.05 43.44
C LYS A 33 -3.41 2.14 43.34
N TYR A 34 -4.01 1.21 42.59
CA TYR A 34 -5.42 1.18 42.20
C TYR A 34 -5.98 -0.24 42.41
N ASP A 35 -7.26 -0.34 42.77
CA ASP A 35 -7.92 -1.61 43.12
C ASP A 35 -8.13 -2.55 41.91
N ASP A 36 -8.13 -2.03 40.69
CA ASP A 36 -8.30 -2.84 39.47
C ASP A 36 -6.98 -3.45 38.99
N GLN A 37 -6.91 -4.78 38.90
CA GLN A 37 -5.74 -5.52 38.44
C GLN A 37 -5.90 -6.03 37.00
N VAL A 38 -4.88 -5.79 36.17
CA VAL A 38 -4.73 -6.43 34.85
C VAL A 38 -3.64 -7.49 34.95
N VAL A 39 -4.01 -8.76 34.81
CA VAL A 39 -3.08 -9.91 34.91
C VAL A 39 -2.71 -10.40 33.50
N VAL A 40 -1.41 -10.50 33.21
CA VAL A 40 -0.87 -11.00 31.94
C VAL A 40 -0.22 -12.36 32.16
N ASP A 41 -0.78 -13.42 31.56
CA ASP A 41 -0.23 -14.78 31.62
C ASP A 41 0.58 -15.11 30.35
N PRO A 42 1.94 -15.14 30.41
CA PRO A 42 2.78 -15.38 29.23
C PRO A 42 2.76 -16.83 28.73
N SER A 43 2.14 -17.77 29.48
CA SER A 43 1.96 -19.15 29.03
C SER A 43 0.82 -19.30 28.01
N GLN A 44 -0.15 -18.38 28.04
CA GLN A 44 -1.27 -18.32 27.09
C GLN A 44 -0.84 -17.55 25.83
N LYS A 45 -0.76 -18.25 24.70
CA LYS A 45 -0.30 -17.69 23.42
C LYS A 45 -1.42 -17.69 22.39
N TYR A 46 -1.47 -16.63 21.57
CA TYR A 46 -2.44 -16.47 20.48
C TYR A 46 -1.71 -16.26 19.13
N GLN A 47 -2.31 -15.49 18.21
CA GLN A 47 -1.73 -15.19 16.91
C GLN A 47 -0.39 -14.46 17.02
N LYS A 48 0.48 -14.71 16.03
CA LYS A 48 1.70 -13.92 15.87
C LYS A 48 1.37 -12.53 15.34
N TRP A 49 1.96 -11.51 15.98
CA TRP A 49 1.92 -10.14 15.49
C TRP A 49 2.62 -10.02 14.12
N GLN A 50 1.94 -9.42 13.15
CA GLN A 50 2.50 -9.25 11.80
C GLN A 50 3.20 -7.91 11.59
N GLY A 51 2.81 -6.87 12.33
CA GLY A 51 3.30 -5.51 12.21
C GLY A 51 2.18 -4.48 12.32
N ALA A 52 2.54 -3.22 12.48
CA ALA A 52 1.65 -2.07 12.36
C ALA A 52 2.35 -0.97 11.57
N GLY A 53 1.56 -0.01 11.08
CA GLY A 53 2.05 1.15 10.36
C GLY A 53 0.90 1.87 9.66
N ALA A 54 1.18 2.43 8.49
CA ALA A 54 0.27 3.32 7.77
C ALA A 54 0.22 3.02 6.27
N ALA A 55 -0.76 3.63 5.60
CA ALA A 55 -0.82 3.61 4.14
C ALA A 55 0.11 4.67 3.54
N ILE A 56 0.91 4.29 2.55
CA ILE A 56 1.64 5.22 1.68
C ILE A 56 0.85 5.31 0.38
N THR A 57 0.05 6.38 0.25
CA THR A 57 -0.68 6.74 -0.97
C THR A 57 0.12 7.75 -1.79
N ASP A 58 -0.31 8.08 -3.01
CA ASP A 58 0.33 9.13 -3.82
C ASP A 58 0.39 10.47 -3.08
N ALA A 59 -0.68 10.83 -2.37
CA ALA A 59 -0.71 12.04 -1.54
C ALA A 59 0.36 11.99 -0.44
N THR A 60 0.40 10.90 0.34
CA THR A 60 1.41 10.72 1.40
C THR A 60 2.82 10.75 0.84
N ALA A 61 3.08 10.02 -0.25
CA ALA A 61 4.38 9.95 -0.88
C ALA A 61 4.82 11.30 -1.44
N SER A 62 3.91 12.06 -2.08
CA SER A 62 4.19 13.42 -2.57
C SER A 62 4.59 14.36 -1.43
N LEU A 63 3.82 14.37 -0.33
CA LEU A 63 4.14 15.20 0.83
C LEU A 63 5.50 14.87 1.43
N ILE A 64 5.82 13.58 1.61
CA ILE A 64 7.12 13.13 2.11
C ILE A 64 8.24 13.53 1.13
N TRP A 65 8.07 13.26 -0.16
CA TRP A 65 9.10 13.49 -1.17
C TRP A 65 9.36 14.96 -1.46
N LYS A 66 8.44 15.86 -1.11
CA LYS A 66 8.63 17.32 -1.23
C LYS A 66 9.34 17.96 -0.05
N LEU A 67 9.46 17.26 1.08
CA LEU A 67 10.24 17.77 2.21
C LEU A 67 11.71 17.96 1.81
N PRO A 68 12.41 18.96 2.39
CA PRO A 68 13.87 19.06 2.30
C PRO A 68 14.52 17.73 2.68
N LEU A 69 15.62 17.37 2.02
CA LEU A 69 16.24 16.05 2.12
C LEU A 69 16.44 15.60 3.57
N GLU A 70 17.00 16.47 4.42
CA GLU A 70 17.27 16.12 5.82
C GLU A 70 15.99 15.94 6.63
N ARG A 71 14.95 16.77 6.41
CA ARG A 71 13.65 16.58 7.06
C ARG A 71 12.96 15.30 6.63
N ARG A 72 13.07 14.93 5.34
CA ARG A 72 12.56 13.67 4.81
C ARG A 72 13.25 12.48 5.45
N LYS A 73 14.59 12.49 5.53
CA LYS A 73 15.37 11.44 6.19
C LYS A 73 14.99 11.29 7.65
N SER A 74 14.94 12.39 8.41
CA SER A 74 14.56 12.36 9.82
C SER A 74 13.15 11.80 10.02
N LEU A 75 12.17 12.26 9.24
CA LEU A 75 10.80 11.76 9.32
C LEU A 75 10.71 10.26 9.03
N LEU A 76 11.34 9.80 7.95
CA LEU A 76 11.30 8.38 7.60
C LEU A 76 12.05 7.53 8.62
N HIS A 77 13.17 8.02 9.17
CA HIS A 77 13.88 7.32 10.23
C HIS A 77 13.02 7.18 11.49
N GLU A 78 12.38 8.27 11.92
CA GLU A 78 11.47 8.28 13.07
C GLU A 78 10.34 7.26 12.92
N LEU A 79 9.70 7.23 11.75
CA LEU A 79 8.56 6.35 11.53
C LEU A 79 8.95 4.88 11.34
N PHE A 80 10.06 4.60 10.64
CA PHE A 80 10.35 3.25 10.15
C PHE A 80 11.50 2.55 10.85
N SER A 81 12.40 3.26 11.54
CA SER A 81 13.53 2.63 12.24
C SER A 81 13.01 1.64 13.29
N PRO A 82 13.57 0.40 13.34
CA PRO A 82 13.22 -0.57 14.38
C PRO A 82 13.47 -0.10 15.82
N SER A 83 14.36 0.88 16.02
CA SER A 83 14.66 1.47 17.34
C SER A 83 13.80 2.67 17.71
N GLU A 84 12.91 3.10 16.81
CA GLU A 84 12.02 4.25 16.98
C GLU A 84 10.56 3.83 16.74
N GLY A 85 9.83 4.47 15.80
CA GLY A 85 8.42 4.19 15.57
C GLY A 85 8.12 2.79 15.02
N ASN A 86 9.11 2.11 14.43
CA ASN A 86 9.03 0.74 13.92
C ASN A 86 7.73 0.41 13.15
N PHE A 87 7.32 1.31 12.25
CA PHE A 87 6.29 0.99 11.27
C PHE A 87 6.79 -0.16 10.40
N SER A 88 6.33 -1.36 10.72
CA SER A 88 6.81 -2.64 10.18
C SER A 88 5.84 -3.23 9.16
N LEU A 89 4.68 -2.60 8.96
CA LEU A 89 3.71 -2.94 7.93
C LEU A 89 3.21 -1.66 7.24
N ILE A 90 3.32 -1.60 5.92
CA ILE A 90 2.75 -0.53 5.10
C ILE A 90 1.73 -1.06 4.11
N ARG A 91 0.71 -0.27 3.84
CA ARG A 91 -0.24 -0.52 2.76
C ARG A 91 0.01 0.43 1.59
N VAL A 92 0.08 -0.10 0.37
CA VAL A 92 0.26 0.71 -0.85
C VAL A 92 -0.88 0.46 -1.84
N PRO A 93 -1.40 1.53 -2.48
CA PRO A 93 -2.18 1.40 -3.69
C PRO A 93 -1.43 0.75 -4.83
N MET A 94 -2.12 -0.12 -5.56
CA MET A 94 -1.75 -0.50 -6.92
C MET A 94 -2.44 0.49 -7.85
N ALA A 95 -1.67 1.44 -8.37
CA ALA A 95 -2.09 2.63 -9.11
C ALA A 95 -2.91 3.59 -8.23
N SER A 96 -3.71 4.46 -8.84
CA SER A 96 -4.40 5.52 -8.10
C SER A 96 -5.42 5.02 -7.07
N CYS A 97 -5.56 5.79 -6.00
CA CYS A 97 -6.68 5.73 -5.06
C CYS A 97 -7.37 7.10 -4.95
N ASP A 98 -8.32 7.21 -4.03
CA ASP A 98 -8.98 8.47 -3.65
C ASP A 98 -8.00 9.53 -3.11
N PHE A 99 -6.88 9.12 -2.51
CA PHE A 99 -5.80 9.99 -2.03
C PHE A 99 -4.68 10.17 -3.06
N GLY A 100 -5.03 10.80 -4.19
CA GLY A 100 -4.09 11.17 -5.25
C GLY A 100 -3.25 12.41 -4.91
N SER A 101 -2.05 12.52 -5.51
CA SER A 101 -1.25 13.75 -5.44
C SER A 101 -1.72 14.84 -6.41
N GLY A 102 -2.38 14.44 -7.50
CA GLY A 102 -2.76 15.33 -8.61
C GLY A 102 -1.60 15.71 -9.55
N GLU A 103 -0.43 15.11 -9.39
CA GLU A 103 0.82 15.56 -10.07
C GLU A 103 1.53 14.48 -10.88
N VAL A 104 1.10 13.22 -10.71
CA VAL A 104 1.81 12.05 -11.23
C VAL A 104 1.26 11.54 -12.55
N SER A 105 0.07 12.00 -12.95
CA SER A 105 -0.61 11.62 -14.18
C SER A 105 -1.26 12.83 -14.84
N LYS A 106 -1.50 12.74 -16.16
CA LYS A 106 -2.29 13.74 -16.92
C LYS A 106 -3.78 13.69 -16.57
N THR A 107 -4.23 12.57 -16.03
CA THR A 107 -5.61 12.34 -15.58
C THR A 107 -5.66 12.37 -14.06
N GLN A 108 -6.82 12.70 -13.49
CA GLN A 108 -7.02 12.70 -12.04
C GLN A 108 -6.75 11.32 -11.42
N PHE A 109 -7.20 10.27 -12.08
CA PHE A 109 -6.98 8.87 -11.70
C PHE A 109 -6.33 8.11 -12.85
N TYR A 110 -5.51 7.13 -12.50
CA TYR A 110 -4.75 6.33 -13.45
C TYR A 110 -4.71 4.86 -13.03
N SER A 111 -4.54 3.98 -14.01
CA SER A 111 -4.12 2.60 -13.80
C SER A 111 -2.70 2.43 -14.35
N TYR A 112 -2.14 1.23 -14.28
CA TYR A 112 -0.87 0.95 -14.96
C TYR A 112 -1.04 0.62 -16.43
N ASP A 113 -2.27 0.44 -16.93
CA ASP A 113 -2.54 0.02 -18.31
C ASP A 113 -3.70 0.83 -18.90
N ASP A 114 -3.46 2.13 -19.05
CA ASP A 114 -4.46 3.08 -19.55
C ASP A 114 -4.43 3.14 -21.07
N VAL A 115 -5.43 2.52 -21.71
CA VAL A 115 -5.66 2.55 -23.16
C VAL A 115 -7.10 3.01 -23.46
N VAL A 116 -7.36 3.38 -24.71
CA VAL A 116 -8.72 3.71 -25.18
C VAL A 116 -9.63 2.49 -25.01
N CYS A 117 -10.82 2.68 -24.43
CA CYS A 117 -11.71 1.57 -24.04
C CYS A 117 -12.15 0.67 -25.20
N ASP A 118 -12.27 1.23 -26.41
CA ASP A 118 -12.62 0.50 -27.64
C ASP A 118 -11.44 -0.29 -28.23
N HIS A 119 -10.24 -0.15 -27.64
CA HIS A 119 -9.04 -0.89 -28.02
C HIS A 119 -8.44 -1.62 -26.79
N PRO A 120 -9.10 -2.68 -26.29
CA PRO A 120 -8.65 -3.42 -25.10
C PRO A 120 -7.23 -4.00 -25.24
N ASP A 121 -6.40 -3.82 -24.21
CA ASP A 121 -5.03 -4.36 -24.20
C ASP A 121 -4.93 -5.68 -23.41
N LEU A 122 -5.49 -6.74 -23.99
CA LEU A 122 -5.46 -8.09 -23.38
C LEU A 122 -4.04 -8.68 -23.21
N GLN A 123 -3.03 -8.05 -23.82
CA GLN A 123 -1.62 -8.48 -23.73
C GLN A 123 -0.81 -7.60 -22.76
N LEU A 124 -1.41 -6.54 -22.20
CA LEU A 124 -0.76 -5.59 -21.30
C LEU A 124 0.53 -5.03 -21.89
N LYS A 125 0.51 -4.66 -23.18
CA LYS A 125 1.62 -4.05 -23.90
C LYS A 125 1.93 -2.65 -23.38
N HIS A 126 0.92 -1.93 -22.89
CA HIS A 126 1.04 -0.56 -22.39
C HIS A 126 1.19 -0.49 -20.86
N PHE A 127 1.32 -1.66 -20.20
CA PHE A 127 1.54 -1.71 -18.76
C PHE A 127 2.81 -0.95 -18.36
N SER A 128 2.64 0.06 -17.51
CA SER A 128 3.71 0.84 -16.92
C SER A 128 3.29 1.41 -15.55
N ILE A 129 4.14 1.20 -14.53
CA ILE A 129 3.98 1.85 -13.22
C ILE A 129 4.43 3.32 -13.23
N GLY A 130 4.92 3.83 -14.36
CA GLY A 130 5.51 5.15 -14.51
C GLY A 130 6.77 5.13 -15.35
N GLU A 131 7.12 6.29 -15.88
CA GLU A 131 8.34 6.53 -16.65
C GLU A 131 9.31 7.41 -15.86
N GLY A 132 10.55 7.54 -16.32
CA GLY A 132 11.60 8.33 -15.67
C GLY A 132 12.32 7.59 -14.54
N LEU A 133 13.36 8.23 -14.00
CA LEU A 133 14.11 7.70 -12.85
C LEU A 133 13.31 7.91 -11.55
N PRO A 134 13.37 6.98 -10.57
CA PRO A 134 12.69 7.15 -9.29
C PRO A 134 13.00 8.50 -8.64
N GLY A 135 11.97 9.30 -8.38
CA GLY A 135 12.07 10.60 -7.72
C GLY A 135 12.47 11.77 -8.61
N ALA A 136 12.70 11.55 -9.91
CA ALA A 136 12.97 12.62 -10.86
C ALA A 136 11.72 13.47 -11.12
N GLU A 137 11.93 14.75 -11.43
CA GLU A 137 10.83 15.70 -11.65
C GLU A 137 9.95 15.33 -12.86
N ASN A 138 10.56 14.75 -13.90
CA ASN A 138 9.87 14.26 -15.10
C ASN A 138 9.29 12.85 -14.95
N ALA A 139 9.48 12.20 -13.80
CA ALA A 139 8.93 10.86 -13.60
C ALA A 139 7.41 10.90 -13.45
N THR A 140 6.74 9.82 -13.84
CA THR A 140 5.27 9.72 -13.83
C THR A 140 4.80 8.59 -12.92
N LYS A 141 3.51 8.62 -12.57
CA LYS A 141 2.83 7.63 -11.72
C LYS A 141 3.67 7.32 -10.47
N ASP A 142 3.95 6.06 -10.21
CA ASP A 142 4.62 5.62 -8.99
C ASP A 142 6.11 5.98 -8.98
N MET A 143 6.72 6.14 -10.16
CA MET A 143 8.13 6.48 -10.29
C MET A 143 8.43 7.88 -9.73
N ARG A 144 7.45 8.79 -9.72
CA ARG A 144 7.65 10.15 -9.22
C ARG A 144 7.82 10.22 -7.70
N TYR A 145 6.96 9.53 -6.95
CA TYR A 145 6.91 9.66 -5.48
C TYR A 145 6.87 8.32 -4.73
N MET A 146 6.05 7.37 -5.17
CA MET A 146 5.85 6.10 -4.48
C MET A 146 7.15 5.28 -4.41
N VAL A 147 7.73 4.93 -5.56
CA VAL A 147 8.96 4.12 -5.65
C VAL A 147 10.12 4.73 -4.82
N PRO A 148 10.49 6.01 -4.98
CA PRO A 148 11.62 6.55 -4.24
C PRO A 148 11.37 6.63 -2.72
N VAL A 149 10.13 6.89 -2.28
CA VAL A 149 9.77 6.85 -0.85
C VAL A 149 9.89 5.43 -0.29
N LEU A 150 9.35 4.43 -1.00
CA LEU A 150 9.43 3.03 -0.59
C LEU A 150 10.87 2.52 -0.53
N GLN A 151 11.71 2.88 -1.50
CA GLN A 151 13.13 2.56 -1.48
C GLN A 151 13.86 3.20 -0.29
N ALA A 152 13.51 4.44 0.08
CA ALA A 152 14.08 5.08 1.27
C ALA A 152 13.64 4.37 2.56
N ILE A 153 12.37 3.96 2.65
CA ILE A 153 11.85 3.19 3.79
C ILE A 153 12.58 1.85 3.93
N ILE A 154 12.74 1.09 2.83
CA ILE A 154 13.40 -0.23 2.84
C ILE A 154 14.86 -0.13 3.27
N LYS A 155 15.56 0.97 2.94
CA LYS A 155 16.93 1.21 3.42
C LYS A 155 17.00 1.37 4.94
N ILE A 156 15.97 1.93 5.55
CA ILE A 156 15.86 2.14 7.01
C ILE A 156 15.41 0.85 7.69
N ASN A 157 14.41 0.18 7.14
CA ASN A 157 13.86 -1.06 7.67
C ASN A 157 13.71 -2.10 6.56
N PRO A 158 14.74 -2.93 6.31
CA PRO A 158 14.71 -3.97 5.29
C PRO A 158 13.65 -5.06 5.53
N ASN A 159 13.13 -5.15 6.76
CA ASN A 159 12.11 -6.14 7.15
C ASN A 159 10.67 -5.60 7.08
N VAL A 160 10.48 -4.35 6.63
CA VAL A 160 9.14 -3.77 6.47
C VAL A 160 8.31 -4.64 5.51
N LYS A 161 7.09 -4.99 5.93
CA LYS A 161 6.16 -5.73 5.10
C LYS A 161 5.31 -4.77 4.28
N ILE A 162 5.14 -5.07 3.00
CA ILE A 162 4.35 -4.24 2.07
C ILE A 162 3.12 -5.02 1.63
N LEU A 163 1.95 -4.53 2.00
CA LEU A 163 0.65 -4.98 1.50
C LEU A 163 0.22 -4.10 0.34
N ALA A 164 0.07 -4.66 -0.85
CA ALA A 164 -0.47 -3.92 -1.99
C ALA A 164 -1.95 -4.24 -2.23
N THR A 165 -2.72 -3.24 -2.67
CA THR A 165 -4.15 -3.39 -2.94
C THR A 165 -4.56 -2.50 -4.12
N PRO A 166 -5.27 -3.00 -5.14
CA PRO A 166 -5.85 -2.15 -6.18
C PRO A 166 -7.19 -1.58 -5.72
N TRP A 167 -7.50 -0.37 -6.16
CA TRP A 167 -8.81 0.25 -5.96
C TRP A 167 -9.76 0.00 -7.13
N SER A 168 -9.23 -0.20 -8.34
CA SER A 168 -10.02 -0.50 -9.52
C SER A 168 -9.14 -1.20 -10.56
N ALA A 169 -9.78 -1.98 -11.44
CA ALA A 169 -9.15 -2.36 -12.71
C ALA A 169 -9.00 -1.15 -13.65
N PRO A 170 -8.15 -1.23 -14.68
CA PRO A 170 -8.13 -0.26 -15.77
C PRO A 170 -9.52 0.01 -16.34
N ALA A 171 -9.77 1.26 -16.73
CA ALA A 171 -11.07 1.71 -17.26
C ALA A 171 -11.60 0.80 -18.39
N TRP A 172 -10.73 0.40 -19.31
CA TRP A 172 -11.09 -0.44 -20.46
C TRP A 172 -11.54 -1.85 -20.08
N MET A 173 -11.23 -2.34 -18.87
CA MET A 173 -11.70 -3.62 -18.36
C MET A 173 -13.10 -3.54 -17.75
N LYS A 174 -13.63 -2.33 -17.52
CA LYS A 174 -14.88 -2.09 -16.80
C LYS A 174 -16.02 -1.78 -17.76
N ASP A 175 -17.23 -2.17 -17.34
CA ASP A 175 -18.48 -1.86 -18.07
C ASP A 175 -18.78 -0.36 -18.15
N SER A 176 -18.33 0.41 -17.15
CA SER A 176 -18.46 1.86 -17.08
C SER A 176 -17.46 2.62 -17.96
N GLY A 177 -16.39 1.96 -18.43
CA GLY A 177 -15.27 2.63 -19.12
C GLY A 177 -14.53 3.66 -18.26
N LYS A 178 -14.68 3.61 -16.93
CA LYS A 178 -14.12 4.60 -15.98
C LYS A 178 -13.48 3.91 -14.78
N ILE A 179 -12.40 4.47 -14.24
CA ILE A 179 -11.73 3.95 -13.03
C ILE A 179 -12.53 4.29 -11.77
N GLU A 180 -13.13 5.47 -11.72
CA GLU A 180 -13.97 5.92 -10.62
C GLU A 180 -15.40 5.37 -10.67
N ASN A 181 -16.17 5.67 -9.62
CA ASN A 181 -17.62 5.46 -9.56
C ASN A 181 -18.10 4.00 -9.67
N GLY A 182 -17.28 3.04 -9.21
CA GLY A 182 -17.62 1.63 -9.15
C GLY A 182 -17.71 1.00 -10.54
N GLY A 183 -18.62 0.05 -10.70
CA GLY A 183 -18.81 -0.70 -11.94
C GLY A 183 -18.18 -2.08 -11.86
N TYR A 184 -18.51 -2.92 -12.85
CA TYR A 184 -18.09 -4.31 -12.90
C TYR A 184 -17.16 -4.53 -14.09
N PHE A 185 -16.57 -5.72 -14.17
CA PHE A 185 -15.91 -6.14 -15.40
C PHE A 185 -16.90 -6.13 -16.56
N ARG A 186 -16.46 -5.61 -17.71
CA ARG A 186 -17.25 -5.61 -18.95
C ARG A 186 -17.66 -7.02 -19.38
N LYS A 187 -18.74 -7.12 -20.15
CA LYS A 187 -19.40 -8.40 -20.49
C LYS A 187 -19.19 -8.83 -21.95
N ASP A 188 -18.77 -7.90 -22.80
CA ASP A 188 -18.47 -8.12 -24.22
C ASP A 188 -17.12 -8.83 -24.45
N ILE A 189 -16.25 -8.86 -23.45
CA ILE A 189 -15.05 -9.71 -23.44
C ILE A 189 -15.31 -10.96 -22.61
N CYS A 190 -14.92 -12.13 -23.14
CA CYS A 190 -14.96 -13.40 -22.41
C CYS A 190 -14.37 -13.26 -21.01
N ARG A 191 -15.16 -13.61 -20.00
CA ARG A 191 -14.83 -13.40 -18.58
C ARG A 191 -13.50 -14.03 -18.19
N GLN A 192 -13.24 -15.26 -18.63
CA GLN A 192 -12.00 -15.97 -18.32
C GLN A 192 -10.77 -15.25 -18.90
N LYS A 193 -10.87 -14.73 -20.13
CA LYS A 193 -9.78 -13.96 -20.77
C LYS A 193 -9.49 -12.68 -19.99
N LEU A 194 -10.54 -11.97 -19.59
CA LEU A 194 -10.42 -10.72 -18.84
C LEU A 194 -9.81 -10.92 -17.45
N LEU A 195 -10.28 -11.92 -16.69
CA LEU A 195 -9.70 -12.27 -15.38
C LEU A 195 -8.26 -12.77 -15.50
N THR A 196 -7.94 -13.51 -16.56
CA THR A 196 -6.56 -13.96 -16.83
C THR A 196 -5.64 -12.78 -17.13
N CYS A 197 -6.12 -11.81 -17.93
CA CYS A 197 -5.41 -10.56 -18.20
C CYS A 197 -5.21 -9.75 -16.91
N TYR A 198 -6.25 -9.58 -16.10
CA TYR A 198 -6.14 -8.83 -14.85
C TYR A 198 -5.23 -9.53 -13.83
N ALA A 199 -5.23 -10.86 -13.74
CA ALA A 199 -4.24 -11.59 -12.94
C ALA A 199 -2.80 -11.35 -13.45
N GLN A 200 -2.60 -11.26 -14.76
CA GLN A 200 -1.30 -10.91 -15.35
C GLN A 200 -0.86 -9.47 -15.02
N TYR A 201 -1.82 -8.55 -14.83
CA TYR A 201 -1.56 -7.17 -14.38
C TYR A 201 -0.95 -7.15 -12.97
N PHE A 202 -1.46 -7.96 -12.03
CA PHE A 202 -0.82 -8.14 -10.71
C PHE A 202 0.60 -8.69 -10.83
N VAL A 203 0.80 -9.70 -11.67
CA VAL A 203 2.13 -10.31 -11.87
C VAL A 203 3.13 -9.29 -12.41
N LYS A 204 2.74 -8.49 -13.42
CA LYS A 204 3.59 -7.42 -13.96
C LYS A 204 3.91 -6.37 -12.90
N PHE A 205 2.95 -5.99 -12.06
CA PHE A 205 3.19 -5.10 -10.92
C PHE A 205 4.23 -5.68 -9.95
N LEU A 206 4.02 -6.92 -9.48
CA LEU A 206 4.91 -7.61 -8.55
C LEU A 206 6.34 -7.70 -9.09
N GLN A 207 6.49 -8.14 -10.34
CA GLN A 207 7.80 -8.27 -11.00
C GLN A 207 8.48 -6.90 -11.17
N THR A 208 7.72 -5.86 -11.52
CA THR A 208 8.27 -4.52 -11.72
C THR A 208 8.75 -3.93 -10.40
N TYR A 209 7.95 -4.04 -9.34
CA TYR A 209 8.35 -3.59 -7.99
C TYR A 209 9.55 -4.38 -7.47
N GLN A 210 9.59 -5.71 -7.67
CA GLN A 210 10.73 -6.53 -7.26
C GLN A 210 12.03 -6.12 -7.97
N LYS A 211 11.98 -5.82 -9.28
CA LYS A 211 13.14 -5.31 -10.04
C LYS A 211 13.66 -3.98 -9.50
N LEU A 212 12.80 -3.19 -8.87
CA LEU A 212 13.15 -1.93 -8.20
C LEU A 212 13.62 -2.12 -6.75
N GLY A 213 13.78 -3.38 -6.30
CA GLY A 213 14.18 -3.72 -4.93
C GLY A 213 13.04 -3.65 -3.92
N ILE A 214 11.78 -3.57 -4.35
CA ILE A 214 10.61 -3.44 -3.49
C ILE A 214 9.85 -4.77 -3.46
N LYS A 215 9.99 -5.53 -2.38
CA LYS A 215 9.29 -6.81 -2.20
C LYS A 215 7.88 -6.58 -1.64
N ILE A 216 6.87 -6.90 -2.43
CA ILE A 216 5.48 -6.97 -1.96
C ILE A 216 5.29 -8.26 -1.15
N SER A 217 4.91 -8.11 0.11
CA SER A 217 4.76 -9.23 1.06
C SER A 217 3.36 -9.84 1.05
N ALA A 218 2.36 -9.05 0.71
CA ALA A 218 0.97 -9.49 0.66
C ALA A 218 0.18 -8.70 -0.38
N LEU A 219 -0.90 -9.31 -0.87
CA LEU A 219 -1.85 -8.69 -1.80
C LEU A 219 -3.27 -8.81 -1.27
N CYS A 220 -4.05 -7.75 -1.46
CA CYS A 220 -5.50 -7.84 -1.53
C CYS A 220 -5.92 -7.74 -2.99
N ILE A 221 -6.91 -8.53 -3.40
CA ILE A 221 -7.39 -8.57 -4.79
C ILE A 221 -8.22 -7.34 -5.19
N GLN A 222 -8.82 -6.64 -4.23
CA GLN A 222 -9.66 -5.47 -4.45
C GLN A 222 -9.88 -4.72 -3.14
N ASN A 223 -9.68 -3.41 -3.14
CA ASN A 223 -10.11 -2.53 -2.05
C ASN A 223 -11.64 -2.38 -2.08
N GLY A 224 -12.31 -2.55 -0.94
CA GLY A 224 -13.74 -2.27 -0.80
C GLY A 224 -14.62 -2.83 -1.94
N PRO A 225 -14.61 -4.15 -2.21
CA PRO A 225 -15.23 -4.73 -3.41
C PRO A 225 -16.76 -4.63 -3.49
N ASN A 226 -17.39 -4.10 -2.43
CA ASN A 226 -18.82 -3.80 -2.34
C ASN A 226 -19.11 -2.29 -2.29
N PHE A 227 -18.09 -1.44 -2.46
CA PHE A 227 -18.20 0.01 -2.29
C PHE A 227 -17.97 0.73 -3.63
N LYS A 228 -18.77 1.77 -3.84
CA LYS A 228 -18.62 2.73 -4.92
C LYS A 228 -18.23 4.07 -4.31
N THR A 229 -17.21 4.70 -4.88
CA THR A 229 -16.73 6.01 -4.42
C THR A 229 -16.60 6.97 -5.61
N PRO A 230 -16.60 8.29 -5.40
CA PRO A 230 -16.25 9.26 -6.44
C PRO A 230 -14.81 9.08 -6.98
N GLY A 231 -13.93 8.41 -6.22
CA GLY A 231 -12.61 7.98 -6.68
C GLY A 231 -12.57 6.54 -7.22
N PRO A 232 -11.36 6.02 -7.48
CA PRO A 232 -11.14 4.66 -7.97
C PRO A 232 -11.88 3.62 -7.13
N SER A 233 -12.76 2.87 -7.78
CA SER A 233 -13.56 1.82 -7.11
C SER A 233 -14.06 0.81 -8.12
N MET A 234 -14.23 -0.45 -7.69
CA MET A 234 -14.76 -1.51 -8.54
C MET A 234 -15.53 -2.53 -7.72
N ASN A 235 -16.70 -2.91 -8.24
CA ASN A 235 -17.54 -3.94 -7.67
C ASN A 235 -17.12 -5.30 -8.20
N TRP A 236 -17.08 -6.29 -7.31
CA TRP A 236 -16.73 -7.66 -7.64
C TRP A 236 -17.74 -8.63 -7.09
N THR A 237 -18.11 -9.65 -7.88
CA THR A 237 -18.83 -10.82 -7.35
C THR A 237 -17.88 -11.71 -6.53
N MET A 238 -18.42 -12.57 -5.67
CA MET A 238 -17.59 -13.52 -4.91
C MET A 238 -16.85 -14.51 -5.83
N GLU A 239 -17.49 -14.91 -6.94
CA GLU A 239 -16.90 -15.80 -7.93
C GLU A 239 -15.70 -15.16 -8.64
N GLU A 240 -15.83 -13.89 -9.06
CA GLU A 240 -14.73 -13.14 -9.66
C GLU A 240 -13.56 -13.01 -8.68
N ARG A 241 -13.85 -12.72 -7.41
CA ARG A 241 -12.83 -12.59 -6.36
C ARG A 241 -12.02 -13.86 -6.21
N THR A 242 -12.74 -14.98 -6.08
CA THR A 242 -12.13 -16.30 -5.89
C THR A 242 -11.34 -16.70 -7.13
N SER A 243 -11.92 -16.55 -8.31
CA SER A 243 -11.28 -16.90 -9.59
C SER A 243 -10.00 -16.09 -9.84
N CYS A 244 -10.05 -14.77 -9.63
CA CYS A 244 -8.87 -13.93 -9.81
C CYS A 244 -7.79 -14.23 -8.77
N LEU A 245 -8.17 -14.47 -7.51
CA LEU A 245 -7.20 -14.87 -6.48
C LEU A 245 -6.47 -16.16 -6.88
N TRP A 246 -7.21 -17.18 -7.32
CA TRP A 246 -6.61 -18.42 -7.80
C TRP A 246 -5.68 -18.22 -8.99
N LEU A 247 -6.07 -17.41 -9.97
CA LEU A 247 -5.25 -17.10 -11.13
C LEU A 247 -3.96 -16.34 -10.75
N VAL A 248 -4.05 -15.39 -9.83
CA VAL A 248 -2.88 -14.65 -9.32
C VAL A 248 -1.95 -15.63 -8.61
N LEU A 249 -2.44 -16.41 -7.65
CA LEU A 249 -1.63 -17.38 -6.90
C LEU A 249 -0.95 -18.42 -7.80
N PHE A 250 -1.69 -18.95 -8.77
CA PHE A 250 -1.17 -19.92 -9.72
C PHE A 250 -0.06 -19.31 -10.57
N LYS A 251 -0.28 -18.12 -11.13
CA LYS A 251 0.70 -17.42 -11.97
C LYS A 251 1.93 -16.97 -11.17
N THR A 252 1.77 -16.52 -9.93
CA THR A 252 2.92 -16.10 -9.09
C THR A 252 3.77 -17.30 -8.67
N ARG A 253 3.16 -18.46 -8.35
CA ARG A 253 3.91 -19.69 -8.02
C ARG A 253 4.72 -20.25 -9.19
N LEU A 254 4.29 -20.00 -10.43
CA LEU A 254 5.03 -20.39 -11.63
C LEU A 254 6.26 -19.48 -11.89
N ILE A 255 6.37 -18.36 -11.18
CA ILE A 255 7.49 -17.43 -11.29
C ILE A 255 8.35 -17.67 -10.04
N SER A 256 9.45 -18.39 -10.21
CA SER A 256 10.41 -18.63 -9.13
C SER A 256 10.82 -17.31 -8.45
N GLY A 257 10.67 -17.23 -7.13
CA GLY A 257 11.11 -16.08 -6.34
C GLY A 257 10.03 -15.27 -5.62
N PHE A 258 8.78 -15.74 -5.58
CA PHE A 258 7.72 -15.25 -4.68
C PHE A 258 7.31 -16.29 -3.64
#